data_AF-A0A7V9QJM0-F1
#
_entry.id   AF-A0A7V9QJM0-F1
#
_cell.length_a   1.000
_cell.length_b   1.000
_cell.length_c   1.000
_cell.angle_alpha   90.00
_cell.angle_beta   90.00
_cell.angle_gamma   90.00
#
_symmetry.space_group_name_H-M   'P 1'
#
loop_
_entity.id
_entity.type
_entity.pdbx_description
1 polymer ?
#
loop_
_entity_poly.entity_id
_entity_poly.type
_entity_poly.pdbx_seq_one_letter_code
_entity_poly.pdbx_strand_id
1 'polypeptide(L)'
;VDVRYEAVARSLGDPAWRAFRRVTLPLSSRGLIAAGVVVWARAVSEFGAIVILTYNPKVASVLSYDRFTSYGLDEALPVAAVLAILAFVPLLLLRTLRASRGAAAFNQ
;
A
#
# COMPACT_ATOMS: atom_id res chain seq x y z
N VAL A 1 -3.32 2.83 -19.32
CA VAL A 1 -2.69 2.01 -20.38
C VAL A 1 -3.52 2.21 -21.63
N ASP A 2 -2.91 2.59 -22.74
CA ASP A 2 -3.66 2.75 -24.01
C ASP A 2 -4.06 1.37 -24.55
N VAL A 3 -5.33 1.21 -24.90
CA VAL A 3 -5.91 -0.02 -25.47
C VAL A 3 -5.19 -0.43 -26.76
N ARG A 4 -4.60 0.53 -27.49
CA ARG A 4 -3.81 0.28 -28.70
C ARG A 4 -2.63 -0.66 -28.47
N TYR A 5 -1.97 -0.60 -27.31
CA TYR A 5 -0.85 -1.49 -27.02
C TYR A 5 -1.28 -2.95 -26.91
N GLU A 6 -2.45 -3.20 -26.32
CA GLU A 6 -3.01 -4.54 -26.20
C GLU A 6 -3.52 -5.06 -27.56
N ALA A 7 -4.12 -4.19 -28.37
CA ALA A 7 -4.55 -4.51 -29.72
C ALA A 7 -3.37 -4.95 -30.61
N VAL A 8 -2.23 -4.24 -30.56
CA VAL A 8 -1.02 -4.61 -31.31
C VAL A 8 -0.48 -5.97 -30.87
N ALA A 9 -0.41 -6.25 -29.56
CA ALA A 9 0.02 -7.55 -29.06
C ALA A 9 -0.90 -8.68 -29.55
N ARG A 10 -2.22 -8.46 -29.54
CA ARG A 10 -3.20 -9.43 -30.05
C ARG A 10 -3.07 -9.66 -31.56
N SER A 11 -2.79 -8.62 -32.35
CA SER A 11 -2.51 -8.75 -33.79
C SER A 11 -1.24 -9.54 -34.10
N LEU A 12 -0.27 -9.58 -33.18
CA LEU A 12 0.94 -10.39 -33.27
C LEU A 12 0.73 -11.87 -32.85
N GLY A 13 -0.52 -12.27 -32.57
CA GLY A 13 -0.87 -13.65 -32.22
C GLY A 13 -0.94 -13.94 -30.73
N ASP A 14 -0.77 -12.94 -29.85
CA ASP A 14 -0.91 -13.18 -28.40
C ASP A 14 -2.40 -13.31 -28.00
N PRO A 15 -2.79 -14.37 -27.27
CA PRO A 15 -4.13 -14.46 -26.68
C PRO A 15 -4.30 -13.39 -25.59
N ALA A 16 -5.56 -13.01 -25.30
CA ALA A 16 -5.90 -11.91 -24.38
C ALA A 16 -5.17 -11.98 -23.02
N TRP A 17 -5.08 -13.18 -22.43
CA TRP A 17 -4.36 -13.37 -21.16
C TRP A 17 -2.87 -13.06 -21.25
N ARG A 18 -2.23 -13.43 -22.37
CA ARG A 18 -0.80 -13.17 -22.60
C ARG A 18 -0.56 -11.69 -22.87
N ALA A 19 -1.41 -11.05 -23.67
CA ALA A 19 -1.35 -9.62 -23.92
C ALA A 19 -1.52 -8.81 -22.62
N PHE A 20 -2.49 -9.16 -21.77
CA PHE A 20 -2.67 -8.55 -20.45
C PHE A 20 -1.41 -8.65 -19.58
N ARG A 21 -0.84 -9.86 -19.42
CA ARG A 21 0.34 -10.07 -18.56
C ARG A 21 1.60 -9.40 -19.10
N ARG A 22 1.75 -9.32 -20.42
CA ARG A 22 2.98 -8.84 -21.07
C ARG A 22 2.97 -7.34 -21.37
N VAL A 23 1.79 -6.74 -21.49
CA VAL A 23 1.61 -5.33 -21.84
C VAL A 23 0.93 -4.59 -20.69
N THR A 24 -0.32 -4.93 -20.39
CA THR A 24 -1.17 -4.17 -19.46
C THR A 24 -0.64 -4.20 -18.03
N LEU A 25 -0.25 -5.37 -17.52
CA LEU A 25 0.28 -5.55 -16.16
C LEU A 25 1.59 -4.77 -15.92
N PRO A 26 2.66 -4.90 -16.73
CA PRO A 26 3.88 -4.14 -16.51
C PRO A 26 3.68 -2.64 -16.72
N LEU A 27 2.85 -2.20 -17.68
CA LEU A 27 2.55 -0.78 -17.89
C LEU A 27 1.75 -0.16 -16.75
N SER A 28 0.86 -0.92 -16.12
CA SER A 28 0.05 -0.48 -14.96
C SER A 28 0.72 -0.70 -13.61
N SER A 29 1.81 -1.47 -13.55
CA SER A 29 2.50 -1.88 -12.32
C SER A 29 2.76 -0.73 -11.35
N ARG A 30 3.26 0.41 -11.83
CA ARG A 30 3.50 1.61 -11.01
C ARG A 30 2.22 2.16 -10.38
N GLY A 31 1.12 2.18 -11.13
CA GLY A 31 -0.19 2.59 -10.63
C GLY A 31 -0.75 1.60 -9.61
N LEU A 32 -0.55 0.30 -9.84
CA LEU A 32 -0.94 -0.75 -8.90
C LEU A 32 -0.16 -0.67 -7.59
N ILE A 33 1.14 -0.42 -7.63
CA ILE A 33 1.96 -0.22 -6.42
C ILE A 33 1.46 1.01 -5.65
N ALA A 34 1.24 2.13 -6.35
CA ALA A 34 0.72 3.34 -5.72
C ALA A 34 -0.65 3.11 -5.07
N ALA A 35 -1.56 2.42 -5.75
CA ALA A 35 -2.86 2.03 -5.19
C ALA A 35 -2.70 1.08 -3.99
N GLY A 36 -1.79 0.11 -4.08
CA GLY A 36 -1.49 -0.82 -2.99
C GLY A 36 -1.02 -0.11 -1.72
N VAL A 37 -0.18 0.92 -1.85
CA VAL A 37 0.26 1.73 -0.70
C VAL A 37 -0.92 2.46 -0.04
N VAL A 38 -1.85 3.00 -0.83
CA VAL A 38 -3.04 3.69 -0.31
C VAL A 38 -3.99 2.70 0.39
N VAL A 39 -4.22 1.54 -0.22
CA VAL A 39 -5.07 0.47 0.36
C VAL A 39 -4.46 -0.05 1.66
N TRP A 40 -3.15 -0.28 1.68
CA TRP A 40 -2.43 -0.70 2.88
C TRP A 40 -2.55 0.35 4.00
N ALA A 41 -2.33 1.64 3.68
CA ALA A 41 -2.46 2.71 4.64
C ALA A 41 -3.89 2.75 5.24
N ARG A 42 -4.91 2.53 4.41
CA ARG A 42 -6.30 2.43 4.88
C ARG A 42 -6.55 1.21 5.76
N ALA A 43 -6.04 0.05 5.39
CA ALA A 43 -6.20 -1.17 6.19
C ALA A 43 -5.57 -1.03 7.58
N VAL A 44 -4.38 -0.42 7.67
CA VAL A 44 -3.69 -0.19 8.95
C VAL A 44 -4.40 0.87 9.81
N SER A 45 -5.06 1.83 9.18
CA SER A 45 -5.89 2.83 9.87
C SER A 45 -7.20 2.26 10.42
N GLU A 46 -7.55 1.01 10.11
CA GLU A 46 -8.77 0.40 10.63
C GLU A 46 -8.62 0.00 12.10
N PHE A 47 -9.53 0.49 12.92
CA PHE A 47 -9.58 0.22 14.36
C PHE A 47 -10.99 -0.16 14.79
N GLY A 48 -11.98 0.63 14.36
CA GLY A 48 -13.37 0.45 14.78
C GLY A 48 -13.96 -0.88 14.34
N ALA A 49 -13.79 -1.27 13.08
CA ALA A 49 -14.30 -2.56 12.61
C ALA A 49 -13.60 -3.73 13.32
N ILE A 50 -12.29 -3.63 13.56
CA ILE A 50 -11.50 -4.72 14.14
C ILE A 50 -11.85 -4.93 15.62
N VAL A 51 -11.95 -3.85 16.41
CA VAL A 51 -12.25 -3.97 17.85
C VAL A 51 -13.62 -4.60 18.10
N ILE A 52 -14.59 -4.39 17.18
CA ILE A 52 -15.94 -4.95 17.26
C ILE A 52 -15.97 -6.40 16.75
N LEU A 53 -15.43 -6.67 15.56
CA LEU A 53 -15.59 -7.96 14.89
C LEU A 53 -14.56 -9.00 15.31
N THR A 54 -13.32 -8.60 15.58
CA THR A 54 -12.22 -9.53 15.86
C THR A 54 -11.21 -8.85 16.78
N TYR A 55 -11.58 -8.75 18.05
CA TYR A 55 -10.73 -8.16 19.08
C TYR A 55 -9.45 -8.97 19.34
N ASN A 56 -9.50 -10.31 19.22
CA ASN A 56 -8.35 -11.20 19.33
C ASN A 56 -8.15 -11.98 18.01
N PRO A 57 -6.92 -12.09 17.48
CA PRO A 57 -5.66 -11.54 18.00
C PRO A 57 -5.57 -10.00 17.86
N LYS A 58 -5.02 -9.34 18.88
CA LYS A 58 -4.93 -7.87 18.92
C LYS A 58 -3.94 -7.35 17.88
N VAL A 59 -4.44 -6.56 16.93
CA VAL A 59 -3.60 -5.76 16.04
C VAL A 59 -3.02 -4.55 16.78
N ALA A 60 -1.97 -3.93 16.23
CA ALA A 60 -1.23 -2.87 16.91
C ALA A 60 -2.11 -1.69 17.39
N SER A 61 -3.11 -1.29 16.60
CA SER A 61 -4.07 -0.23 16.98
C SER A 61 -4.92 -0.63 18.19
N VAL A 62 -5.45 -1.87 18.21
CA VAL A 62 -6.22 -2.43 19.33
C VAL A 62 -5.34 -2.63 20.57
N LEU A 63 -4.10 -3.08 20.40
CA LEU A 63 -3.16 -3.27 21.50
C LEU A 63 -2.81 -1.93 22.17
N SER A 64 -2.61 -0.87 21.39
CA SER A 64 -2.34 0.47 21.94
C SER A 64 -3.51 0.98 22.78
N TYR A 65 -4.73 0.79 22.28
CA TYR A 65 -5.94 1.16 23.01
C TYR A 65 -6.11 0.34 24.29
N ASP A 66 -5.94 -0.98 24.20
CA ASP A 66 -6.02 -1.89 25.35
C ASP A 66 -5.02 -1.51 26.44
N ARG A 67 -3.74 -1.30 26.09
CA ARG A 67 -2.71 -0.86 27.04
C ARG A 67 -3.06 0.45 27.72
N PHE A 68 -3.56 1.42 26.96
CA PHE A 68 -4.01 2.70 27.49
C PHE A 68 -5.13 2.53 28.51
N THR A 69 -6.13 1.70 28.19
CA THR A 69 -7.29 1.50 29.07
C THR A 69 -6.98 0.64 30.30
N SER A 70 -6.04 -0.30 30.20
CA SER A 70 -5.74 -1.24 31.29
C SER A 70 -4.63 -0.77 32.22
N TYR A 71 -3.62 -0.09 31.69
CA TYR A 71 -2.39 0.25 32.42
C TYR A 71 -2.03 1.74 32.37
N GLY A 72 -2.81 2.56 31.67
CA GLY A 72 -2.58 4.00 31.54
C GLY A 72 -1.62 4.37 30.41
N LEU A 73 -1.23 5.65 30.39
CA LEU A 73 -0.52 6.25 29.26
C LEU A 73 0.90 5.69 29.08
N ASP A 74 1.63 5.48 30.18
CA ASP A 74 3.05 5.09 30.15
C ASP A 74 3.27 3.77 29.40
N GLU A 75 2.37 2.81 29.58
CA GLU A 75 2.39 1.51 28.91
C GLU A 75 1.88 1.55 27.46
N ALA A 76 1.09 2.56 27.10
CA ALA A 76 0.58 2.75 25.75
C ALA A 76 1.58 3.49 24.84
N LEU A 77 2.39 4.39 25.40
CA LEU A 77 3.40 5.17 24.68
C LEU A 77 4.32 4.35 23.76
N PRO A 78 4.92 3.23 24.19
CA PRO A 78 5.82 2.47 23.31
C PRO A 78 5.07 1.89 22.10
N VAL A 79 3.83 1.43 22.27
CA VAL A 79 3.01 0.90 21.17
C VAL A 79 2.60 2.02 20.22
N ALA A 80 2.20 3.16 20.76
CA ALA A 80 1.86 4.35 19.98
C ALA A 80 3.05 4.88 19.19
N ALA A 81 4.27 4.86 19.76
CA ALA A 81 5.49 5.24 19.07
C ALA A 81 5.79 4.33 17.87
N VAL A 82 5.63 3.02 18.02
CA VAL A 82 5.77 2.06 16.90
C VAL A 82 4.74 2.31 15.81
N LEU A 83 3.49 2.59 16.17
CA LEU A 83 2.44 2.96 15.21
C LEU A 83 2.76 4.27 14.48
N ALA A 84 3.28 5.27 15.19
CA ALA A 84 3.70 6.54 14.60
C ALA A 84 4.87 6.34 13.60
N ILE A 85 5.85 5.49 13.94
CA ILE A 85 6.93 5.12 13.02
C ILE A 85 6.37 4.40 11.78
N LEU A 86 5.44 3.46 11.96
CA LEU A 86 4.77 2.75 10.88
C LEU A 86 4.01 3.69 9.93
N ALA A 87 3.45 4.80 10.44
CA ALA A 87 2.76 5.79 9.61
C ALA A 87 3.68 6.46 8.57
N PHE A 88 5.00 6.46 8.77
CA PHE A 88 5.95 6.97 7.79
C PHE A 88 6.22 6.00 6.62
N VAL A 89 5.93 4.70 6.77
CA VAL A 89 6.13 3.69 5.71
C VAL A 89 5.46 4.09 4.38
N PRO A 90 4.16 4.43 4.33
CA PRO A 90 3.52 4.80 3.07
C PRO A 90 4.08 6.11 2.51
N LEU A 91 4.48 7.06 3.36
CA LEU A 91 5.13 8.30 2.92
C LEU A 91 6.48 8.03 2.26
N LEU A 92 7.30 7.16 2.86
CA LEU A 92 8.60 6.75 2.33
C LEU A 92 8.44 5.98 1.01
N LEU A 93 7.49 5.04 0.94
CA LEU A 93 7.15 4.32 -0.29
C LEU A 93 6.71 5.26 -1.41
N LEU A 94 5.82 6.20 -1.13
CA LEU A 94 5.40 7.18 -2.14
C LEU A 94 6.54 8.10 -2.56
N ARG A 95 7.43 8.46 -1.63
CA ARG A 95 8.62 9.28 -1.92
C ARG A 95 9.60 8.56 -2.85
N THR A 96 9.92 7.28 -2.60
CA THR A 96 10.84 6.52 -3.46
C THR A 96 10.24 6.26 -4.86
N LEU A 97 8.94 5.99 -4.93
CA LEU A 97 8.20 5.84 -6.20
C LEU A 97 8.10 7.14 -7.00
N ARG A 98 8.10 8.30 -6.33
CA ARG A 98 8.14 9.62 -6.99
C ARG A 98 9.56 10.05 -7.38
N ALA A 99 10.57 9.80 -6.54
CA ALA A 99 11.96 10.17 -6.81
C ALA A 99 12.51 9.49 -8.09
N SER A 100 12.07 8.26 -8.35
CA SER A 100 12.37 7.54 -9.60
C SER A 100 11.76 8.18 -10.86
N ARG A 101 10.82 9.14 -10.73
CA ARG A 101 10.37 10.01 -11.85
C ARG A 101 11.34 11.16 -12.12
N GLY A 102 11.97 11.72 -11.07
CA GLY A 102 12.91 12.85 -11.21
C GLY A 102 14.23 12.42 -11.86
N ALA A 103 14.74 11.24 -11.53
CA ALA A 103 15.97 10.70 -12.13
C ALA A 103 15.79 10.32 -13.62
N ALA A 104 14.59 9.86 -14.02
CA ALA A 104 14.29 9.52 -15.40
C ALA A 104 14.07 10.75 -16.30
N ALA A 105 13.63 11.88 -15.73
CA ALA A 105 13.44 13.14 -16.45
C ALA A 105 14.74 13.96 -16.61
N PHE A 106 15.78 13.69 -15.81
CA PHE A 106 17.08 14.36 -15.90
C PHE A 106 18.05 13.70 -16.91
N ASN A 107 17.70 12.53 -17.45
CA ASN A 107 18.51 11.79 -18.43
C ASN A 107 17.96 11.89 -19.87
N GLN A 108 17.14 12.90 -20.15
CA GLN A 108 16.75 13.38 -21.48
C GLN A 108 17.19 14.83 -21.63
#